data_AF-A0A2T0W8T7-F1
#
_entry.id   AF-A0A2T0W8T7-F1
#
_cell.length_a   1.000
_cell.length_b   1.000
_cell.length_c   1.000
_cell.angle_alpha   90.00
_cell.angle_beta   90.00
_cell.angle_gamma   90.00
#
_symmetry.space_group_name_H-M   'P 1'
#
loop_
_entity.id
_entity.type
_entity.pdbx_description
1 polymer ?
#
loop_
_entity_poly.entity_id
_entity_poly.type
_entity_poly.pdbx_seq_one_letter_code
_entity_poly.pdbx_strand_id
1 'polypeptide(L)'
;MNLKTNFIHKLFRLSFVSLFFVMVLAGCRSNDLFGDESENVSSIEVRDYDANELVTVITDPQIIEPLVEELEHAYTGSTANMDLMNPEYLLLFLDSDDHIIQEFGYYIEELSLGVVGRYHSRELGALLSVTTELHIEETE
;
A
#
# COMPACT_ATOMS: atom_id res chain seq x y z
N MET A 1 33.99 44.00 26.37
CA MET A 1 32.88 44.00 25.39
C MET A 1 33.12 42.86 24.39
N ASN A 2 32.77 41.60 24.71
CA ASN A 2 32.96 40.45 23.77
C ASN A 2 32.25 39.13 24.17
N LEU A 3 31.18 39.16 24.96
CA LEU A 3 30.42 37.93 25.31
C LEU A 3 29.18 37.68 24.43
N LYS A 4 28.51 38.75 23.94
CA LYS A 4 27.22 38.63 23.23
C LYS A 4 27.35 38.02 21.83
N THR A 5 28.42 38.30 21.10
CA THR A 5 28.63 37.84 19.72
C THR A 5 28.84 36.33 19.63
N ASN A 6 29.60 35.73 20.56
CA ASN A 6 29.83 34.28 20.58
C ASN A 6 28.57 33.47 20.92
N PHE A 7 27.65 34.02 21.70
CA PHE A 7 26.41 33.35 22.09
C PHE A 7 25.41 33.30 20.92
N ILE A 8 25.27 34.39 20.17
CA ILE A 8 24.36 34.49 19.02
C ILE A 8 24.83 33.58 17.89
N HIS A 9 26.14 33.49 17.61
CA HIS A 9 26.67 32.56 16.61
C HIS A 9 26.51 31.08 17.00
N LYS A 10 26.57 30.74 18.30
CA LYS A 10 26.27 29.38 18.78
C LYS A 10 24.78 29.05 18.65
N LEU A 11 23.89 30.00 18.96
CA LEU A 11 22.43 29.83 18.77
C LEU A 11 22.06 29.64 17.30
N PHE A 12 22.66 30.44 16.40
CA PHE A 12 22.44 30.35 14.96
C PHE A 12 23.01 29.07 14.35
N ARG A 13 24.18 28.60 14.82
CA ARG A 13 24.76 27.31 14.43
C ARG A 13 23.93 26.12 14.92
N LEU A 14 23.38 26.16 16.14
CA LEU A 14 22.50 25.09 16.64
C LEU A 14 21.19 25.02 15.86
N SER A 15 20.60 26.18 15.54
CA SER A 15 19.35 26.28 14.78
C SER A 15 19.50 25.73 13.35
N PHE A 16 20.64 25.98 12.68
CA PHE A 16 20.89 25.49 11.33
C PHE A 16 21.11 23.97 11.27
N VAL A 17 21.81 23.39 12.27
CA VAL A 17 22.01 21.94 12.38
C VAL A 17 20.69 21.22 12.71
N SER A 18 19.85 21.82 13.55
CA SER A 18 18.51 21.28 13.84
C SER A 18 17.59 21.29 12.62
N LEU A 19 17.66 22.32 11.77
CA LEU A 19 16.82 22.42 10.56
C LEU A 19 17.20 21.38 9.50
N PHE A 20 18.49 21.05 9.38
CA PHE A 20 18.98 20.02 8.46
C PHE A 20 18.53 18.61 8.87
N PHE A 21 18.41 18.36 10.18
CA PHE A 21 18.00 17.05 10.70
C PHE A 21 16.52 16.73 10.43
N VAL A 22 15.64 17.75 10.37
CA VAL A 22 14.22 17.57 10.03
C VAL A 22 14.03 17.15 8.58
N MET A 23 14.89 17.59 7.66
CA MET A 23 14.80 17.21 6.24
C MET A 23 15.24 15.76 5.97
N VAL A 24 16.16 15.22 6.76
CA VAL A 24 16.63 13.82 6.59
C VAL A 24 15.56 12.81 7.04
N LEU A 25 14.74 13.17 8.03
CA LEU A 25 13.68 12.28 8.55
C LEU A 25 12.42 12.24 7.67
N ALA A 26 12.22 13.21 6.77
CA ALA A 26 11.10 13.21 5.82
C ALA A 26 11.32 12.29 4.59
N GLY A 27 12.47 11.61 4.52
CA GLY A 27 12.95 10.89 3.33
C GLY A 27 12.63 9.40 3.24
N CYS A 28 12.01 8.79 4.25
CA CYS A 28 11.56 7.39 4.19
C CYS A 28 10.04 7.36 4.14
N ARG A 29 9.46 7.27 2.94
CA ARG A 29 8.10 6.77 2.77
C ARG A 29 8.22 5.29 2.43
N SER A 30 8.01 4.40 3.40
CA SER A 30 7.48 3.07 3.10
C SER A 30 6.12 3.26 2.42
N ASN A 31 5.74 2.33 1.55
CA ASN A 31 4.38 2.31 1.02
C ASN A 31 3.47 1.83 2.14
N ASP A 32 2.99 2.77 2.93
CA ASP A 32 2.10 2.56 4.08
C ASP A 32 0.70 2.26 3.54
N LEU A 33 0.51 1.05 2.98
CA LEU A 33 -0.71 0.69 2.27
C LEU A 33 -1.85 0.39 3.23
N PHE A 34 -1.55 -0.24 4.36
CA PHE A 34 -2.47 -0.55 5.43
C PHE A 34 -2.15 0.25 6.71
N GLY A 35 -0.88 0.64 6.90
CA GLY A 35 -0.43 1.33 8.10
C GLY A 35 -0.69 0.56 9.39
N ASP A 36 -1.09 1.30 10.42
CA ASP A 36 -1.42 0.73 11.74
C ASP A 36 -2.67 -0.19 11.70
N GLU A 37 -3.40 -0.23 10.59
CA GLU A 37 -4.63 -1.03 10.42
C GLU A 37 -4.36 -2.41 9.79
N SER A 38 -3.11 -2.74 9.45
CA SER A 38 -2.75 -4.06 8.86
C SER A 38 -3.19 -5.25 9.71
N GLU A 39 -3.09 -5.14 11.03
CA GLU A 39 -3.51 -6.18 11.98
C GLU A 39 -5.03 -6.26 12.17
N ASN A 40 -5.78 -5.26 11.69
CA ASN A 40 -7.24 -5.19 11.84
C ASN A 40 -8.00 -5.83 10.67
N VAL A 41 -7.31 -6.20 9.58
CA VAL A 41 -7.93 -6.87 8.44
C VAL A 41 -8.52 -8.22 8.88
N SER A 42 -9.85 -8.32 8.82
CA SER A 42 -10.61 -9.51 9.23
C SER A 42 -11.08 -10.35 8.05
N SER A 43 -11.30 -9.72 6.89
CA SER A 43 -11.81 -10.38 5.69
C SER A 43 -11.41 -9.64 4.42
N ILE A 44 -11.52 -10.33 3.29
CA ILE A 44 -11.36 -9.77 1.95
C ILE A 44 -12.64 -10.07 1.17
N GLU A 45 -13.41 -9.04 0.82
CA GLU A 45 -14.49 -9.17 -0.16
C GLU A 45 -13.90 -9.15 -1.57
N VAL A 46 -14.21 -10.19 -2.34
CA VAL A 46 -13.87 -10.29 -3.76
C VAL A 46 -15.09 -9.93 -4.57
N ARG A 47 -14.99 -8.92 -5.41
CA ARG A 47 -16.08 -8.43 -6.26
C ARG A 47 -15.67 -8.45 -7.71
N ASP A 48 -16.61 -8.71 -8.61
CA ASP A 48 -16.42 -8.48 -10.04
C ASP A 48 -16.09 -7.00 -10.27
N TYR A 49 -15.04 -6.71 -11.02
CA TYR A 49 -14.56 -5.33 -11.16
C TYR A 49 -15.56 -4.41 -11.88
N ASP A 50 -16.23 -4.91 -12.91
CA ASP A 50 -17.10 -4.10 -13.77
C ASP A 50 -18.55 -4.04 -13.21
N ALA A 51 -19.06 -5.16 -12.70
CA ALA A 51 -20.42 -5.27 -12.16
C ALA A 51 -20.50 -4.87 -10.68
N ASN A 52 -19.38 -4.88 -9.95
CA ASN A 52 -19.30 -4.66 -8.50
C ASN A 52 -20.17 -5.65 -7.70
N GLU A 53 -20.41 -6.83 -8.27
CA GLU A 53 -21.14 -7.93 -7.64
C GLU A 53 -20.21 -8.74 -6.74
N LEU A 54 -20.70 -9.13 -5.56
CA LEU A 54 -19.94 -9.97 -4.64
C LEU A 54 -19.76 -11.37 -5.23
N VAL A 55 -18.50 -11.79 -5.38
CA VAL A 55 -18.12 -13.11 -5.88
C VAL A 55 -17.90 -14.07 -4.71
N THR A 56 -17.06 -13.67 -3.75
CA THR A 56 -16.79 -14.46 -2.54
C THR A 56 -16.24 -13.58 -1.42
N VAL A 57 -16.16 -14.15 -0.21
CA VAL A 57 -15.52 -13.51 0.95
C VAL A 57 -14.48 -14.46 1.50
N ILE A 58 -13.24 -13.99 1.60
CA ILE A 58 -12.12 -14.72 2.20
C ILE A 58 -12.02 -14.29 3.66
N THR A 59 -12.14 -15.25 4.58
CA THR A 59 -12.05 -15.01 6.03
C THR A 59 -10.99 -15.88 6.71
N ASP A 60 -10.16 -16.59 5.94
CA ASP A 60 -9.12 -17.45 6.49
C ASP A 60 -7.87 -16.63 6.86
N PRO A 61 -7.52 -16.49 8.15
CA PRO A 61 -6.35 -15.72 8.57
C PRO A 61 -5.04 -16.28 7.99
N GLN A 62 -4.98 -17.59 7.70
CA GLN A 62 -3.80 -18.21 7.10
C GLN A 62 -3.55 -17.76 5.65
N ILE A 63 -4.55 -17.15 5.02
CA ILE A 63 -4.43 -16.51 3.70
C ILE A 63 -4.24 -15.00 3.87
N ILE A 64 -5.03 -14.38 4.74
CA ILE A 64 -5.10 -12.92 4.88
C ILE A 64 -3.80 -12.35 5.46
N GLU A 65 -3.34 -12.85 6.61
CA GLU A 65 -2.17 -12.30 7.32
C GLU A 65 -0.91 -12.26 6.42
N PRO A 66 -0.48 -13.36 5.76
CA PRO A 66 0.70 -13.31 4.91
C PRO A 66 0.49 -12.44 3.67
N LEU A 67 -0.73 -12.38 3.12
CA LEU A 67 -1.01 -11.52 1.96
C LEU A 67 -0.91 -10.03 2.31
N VAL A 68 -1.46 -9.62 3.46
CA VAL A 68 -1.35 -8.24 3.95
C VAL A 68 0.13 -7.87 4.17
N GLU A 69 0.92 -8.76 4.78
CA GLU A 69 2.35 -8.55 4.99
C GLU A 69 3.11 -8.41 3.65
N GLU A 70 2.81 -9.26 2.67
CA GLU A 70 3.42 -9.19 1.33
C GLU A 70 3.08 -7.89 0.60
N LEU A 71 1.82 -7.45 0.67
CA LEU A 71 1.35 -6.23 0.03
C LEU A 71 1.97 -4.98 0.67
N GLU A 72 1.96 -4.90 2.00
CA GLU A 72 2.53 -3.78 2.78
C GLU A 72 4.02 -3.54 2.46
N HIS A 73 4.76 -4.62 2.16
CA HIS A 73 6.18 -4.55 1.84
C HIS A 73 6.50 -4.66 0.35
N ALA A 74 5.48 -4.64 -0.52
CA ALA A 74 5.64 -4.85 -1.94
C ALA A 74 6.46 -3.73 -2.62
N TYR A 75 7.38 -4.13 -3.49
CA TYR A 75 7.97 -3.20 -4.45
C TYR A 75 6.92 -2.79 -5.48
N THR A 76 6.97 -1.53 -5.96
CA THR A 76 5.93 -0.99 -6.84
C THR A 76 6.46 -0.57 -8.19
N GLY A 77 5.74 -0.92 -9.26
CA GLY A 77 5.95 -0.40 -10.61
C GLY A 77 4.85 0.60 -10.97
N SER A 78 5.23 1.85 -11.28
CA SER A 78 4.25 2.87 -11.68
C SER A 78 3.57 2.50 -13.00
N THR A 79 2.25 2.65 -13.04
CA THR A 79 1.41 2.37 -14.22
C THR A 79 0.74 3.63 -14.78
N ALA A 80 1.05 4.81 -14.24
CA ALA A 80 0.34 6.06 -14.52
C ALA A 80 0.30 6.50 -16.00
N ASN A 81 1.22 6.00 -16.83
CA ASN A 81 1.30 6.33 -18.26
C ASN A 81 1.02 5.11 -19.17
N MET A 82 0.44 4.05 -18.61
CA MET A 82 0.09 2.83 -19.32
C MET A 82 -1.42 2.76 -19.52
N ASP A 83 -1.85 2.27 -20.69
CA ASP A 83 -3.24 1.91 -20.94
C ASP A 83 -3.39 0.44 -20.55
N LEU A 84 -3.93 0.19 -19.37
CA LEU A 84 -4.10 -1.15 -18.81
C LEU A 84 -5.55 -1.59 -18.95
N MET A 85 -5.74 -2.87 -19.24
CA MET A 85 -7.05 -3.50 -19.10
C MET A 85 -7.48 -3.41 -17.63
N ASN A 86 -8.78 -3.29 -17.39
CA ASN A 86 -9.31 -3.38 -16.04
C ASN A 86 -8.93 -4.74 -15.42
N PRO A 87 -8.65 -4.79 -14.12
CA PRO A 87 -8.58 -6.06 -13.38
C PRO A 87 -9.87 -6.85 -13.52
N GLU A 88 -9.82 -8.17 -13.40
CA GLU A 88 -11.02 -9.00 -13.35
C GLU A 88 -11.79 -8.82 -12.03
N TYR A 89 -11.06 -8.62 -10.93
CA TYR A 89 -11.66 -8.48 -9.60
C TYR A 89 -11.24 -7.20 -8.88
N LEU A 90 -12.15 -6.70 -8.04
CA LEU A 90 -11.89 -5.71 -6.99
C LEU A 90 -11.83 -6.42 -5.64
N LEU A 91 -10.74 -6.22 -4.91
CA LEU A 91 -10.54 -6.74 -3.56
C LEU A 91 -10.75 -5.62 -2.55
N LEU A 92 -11.64 -5.83 -1.58
CA LEU A 92 -11.85 -4.91 -0.46
C LEU A 92 -11.37 -5.60 0.82
N PHE A 93 -10.35 -5.04 1.46
CA PHE A 93 -9.83 -5.51 2.73
C PHE A 93 -10.61 -4.81 3.84
N LEU A 94 -11.31 -5.58 4.68
CA LEU A 94 -12.26 -5.07 5.66
C LEU A 94 -11.82 -5.34 7.10
N ASP A 95 -12.17 -4.43 8.02
CA ASP A 95 -12.07 -4.68 9.46
C ASP A 95 -13.19 -5.63 9.97
N SER A 96 -13.30 -5.87 11.27
CA SER A 96 -14.35 -6.74 11.84
C SER A 96 -15.74 -6.10 11.88
N ASP A 97 -15.85 -4.80 11.60
CA ASP A 97 -17.09 -4.02 11.55
C ASP A 97 -17.50 -3.70 10.10
N ASP A 98 -16.91 -4.40 9.12
CA ASP A 98 -17.11 -4.25 7.67
C ASP A 98 -16.70 -2.88 7.09
N HIS A 99 -15.79 -2.15 7.75
CA HIS A 99 -15.21 -0.93 7.17
C HIS A 99 -14.05 -1.28 6.23
N ILE A 100 -14.00 -0.59 5.09
CA ILE A 100 -12.92 -0.74 4.11
C ILE A 100 -11.64 -0.09 4.65
N ILE A 101 -10.62 -0.92 4.86
CA ILE A 101 -9.26 -0.48 5.20
C ILE A 101 -8.51 -0.14 3.91
N GLN A 102 -8.57 -1.01 2.90
CA GLN A 102 -7.85 -0.82 1.64
C GLN A 102 -8.50 -1.56 0.46
N GLU A 103 -8.27 -1.06 -0.75
CA GLU A 103 -8.81 -1.61 -2.00
C GLU A 103 -7.70 -1.88 -3.03
N PHE A 104 -7.80 -3.01 -3.72
CA PHE A 104 -6.89 -3.36 -4.82
C PHE A 104 -7.64 -3.92 -6.02
N GLY A 105 -7.18 -3.57 -7.22
CA GLY A 105 -7.48 -4.36 -8.41
C GLY A 105 -6.69 -5.66 -8.40
N TYR A 106 -7.31 -6.78 -8.77
CA TYR A 106 -6.66 -8.08 -8.85
C TYR A 106 -6.78 -8.67 -10.26
N TYR A 107 -5.63 -9.03 -10.82
CA TYR A 107 -5.53 -9.70 -12.10
C TYR A 107 -5.39 -11.21 -11.93
N ILE A 108 -6.23 -11.99 -12.63
CA ILE A 108 -6.15 -13.47 -12.63
C ILE A 108 -4.83 -13.95 -13.23
N GLU A 109 -4.23 -13.18 -14.13
CA GLU A 109 -2.93 -13.46 -14.71
C GLU A 109 -1.88 -12.46 -14.20
N GLU A 110 -0.63 -12.91 -14.03
CA GLU A 110 0.45 -12.02 -13.66
C GLU A 110 0.74 -11.00 -14.77
N LEU A 111 0.85 -9.74 -14.40
CA LEU A 111 1.30 -8.68 -15.28
C LEU A 111 2.79 -8.44 -15.11
N SER A 112 3.50 -8.16 -16.21
CA SER A 112 4.92 -7.80 -16.22
C SER A 112 5.11 -6.39 -16.77
N LEU A 113 5.12 -5.40 -15.87
CA LEU A 113 5.11 -3.97 -16.19
C LEU A 113 6.23 -3.24 -15.43
N GLY A 114 7.48 -3.69 -15.63
CA GLY A 114 8.64 -3.23 -14.86
C GLY A 114 8.77 -3.87 -13.48
N VAL A 115 7.65 -4.34 -12.92
CA VAL A 115 7.56 -5.34 -11.84
C VAL A 115 6.62 -6.46 -12.29
N VAL A 116 6.68 -7.61 -11.62
CA VAL A 116 5.77 -8.74 -11.87
C VAL A 116 4.80 -8.89 -10.70
N GLY A 117 3.51 -8.89 -10.98
CA GLY A 117 2.51 -9.05 -9.92
C GLY A 117 1.07 -9.07 -10.41
N ARG A 118 0.15 -9.24 -9.45
CA ARG A 118 -1.30 -9.42 -9.67
C ARG A 118 -2.14 -8.30 -9.06
N TYR A 119 -1.59 -7.52 -8.14
CA TYR A 119 -2.32 -6.54 -7.35
C TYR A 119 -2.00 -5.14 -7.80
N HIS A 120 -3.02 -4.34 -8.06
CA HIS A 120 -2.89 -2.95 -8.49
C HIS A 120 -3.49 -2.02 -7.45
N SER A 121 -2.65 -1.14 -6.91
CA SER A 121 -3.10 -0.07 -6.02
C SER A 121 -3.58 1.09 -6.87
N ARG A 122 -4.88 1.37 -6.78
CA ARG A 122 -5.49 2.55 -7.40
C ARG A 122 -4.96 3.84 -6.76
N GLU A 123 -4.76 3.82 -5.44
CA GLU A 123 -4.24 4.96 -4.68
C GLU A 123 -2.84 5.35 -5.17
N LEU A 124 -1.94 4.37 -5.34
CA LEU A 124 -0.59 4.62 -5.82
C LEU A 124 -0.49 4.71 -7.36
N GLY A 125 -1.51 4.27 -8.08
CA GLY A 125 -1.47 4.13 -9.54
C GLY A 125 -0.36 3.17 -9.98
N ALA A 126 -0.18 2.06 -9.26
CA ALA A 126 0.98 1.18 -9.39
C ALA A 126 0.62 -0.30 -9.27
N LEU A 127 1.34 -1.13 -10.02
CA LEU A 127 1.36 -2.58 -9.84
C LEU A 127 2.27 -2.91 -8.65
N LEU A 128 1.78 -3.75 -7.75
CA LEU A 128 2.53 -4.27 -6.61
C LEU A 128 3.21 -5.58 -7.03
N SER A 129 4.48 -5.75 -6.65
CA SER A 129 5.29 -6.93 -6.98
C SER A 129 4.94 -8.15 -6.11
N VAL A 130 3.65 -8.50 -6.07
CA VAL A 130 3.09 -9.63 -5.34
C VAL A 130 2.40 -10.55 -6.33
N THR A 131 2.79 -11.82 -6.33
CA THR A 131 2.30 -12.85 -7.27
C THR A 131 1.42 -13.90 -6.61
N THR A 132 1.18 -13.78 -5.30
CA THR A 132 0.32 -14.68 -4.53
C THR A 132 -1.07 -14.73 -5.15
N GLU A 133 -1.45 -15.93 -5.57
CA GLU A 133 -2.72 -16.19 -6.25
C GLU A 133 -3.82 -16.44 -5.22
N LEU A 134 -4.96 -15.75 -5.40
CA LEU A 134 -6.17 -16.04 -4.67
C LEU A 134 -6.96 -17.09 -5.43
N HIS A 135 -7.25 -18.22 -4.79
CA HIS A 135 -8.16 -19.24 -5.32
C HIS A 135 -9.60 -18.71 -5.20
N ILE A 136 -10.07 -18.02 -6.23
CA ILE A 136 -11.42 -17.48 -6.32
C ILE A 136 -12.26 -18.50 -7.08
N GLU A 137 -13.08 -19.26 -6.36
CA GLU A 137 -14.07 -20.14 -6.97
C GLU A 137 -15.32 -19.31 -7.31
N GLU A 138 -15.64 -19.18 -8.59
CA GLU A 138 -16.94 -18.63 -9.02
C GLU A 138 -18.03 -19.58 -8.55
N THR A 139 -18.96 -19.08 -7.72
CA THR A 139 -20.12 -19.87 -7.32
C THR A 139 -21.12 -19.86 -8.50
N GLU A 140 -21.18 -20.97 -9.25
CA GLU A 140 -22.18 -21.17 -10.34
C GLU A 140 -23.64 -21.10 -9.85
#